data_AF-L0IF38-F1
#
_entry.id   AF-L0IF38-F1
#
_cell.length_a   1.000
_cell.length_b   1.000
_cell.length_c   1.000
_cell.angle_alpha   90.00
_cell.angle_beta   90.00
_cell.angle_gamma   90.00
#
_symmetry.space_group_name_H-M   'P 1'
#
loop_
_entity.id
_entity.type
_entity.pdbx_description
1 polymer ?
#
loop_
_entity_poly.entity_id
_entity_poly.type
_entity_poly.pdbx_seq_one_letter_code
_entity_poly.pdbx_strand_id
1 'polypeptide(L)'
;MVREFFRKLYPDTDLPSDLSPFSPSGSDTESDTATANHGTDEPVLDDEYIIKIGNVSGSQPFDIDRTEKIVTVDPTRGDWGDSKEELKEYWREEKGRAFTESAFGLYLSIRASKGDVNDVMDFFDPVLTSAQSSMLEEAYHLSKYFDNFNVDPNEEYERRGKLGDKYDTPAQNVPSLCSAGYFEEHGLFRDIYDQLSDSDTQDKDFQDLFNDLIRNRPFVIFVSGGADLSVGELRYLVLQKSNHLDTLPVDIEYIHVRGMGHGPEEKVSELKQVLDEGGARQMMDINRKENGPNELVLAIDSSSI
;
A
#
# COMPACT_ATOMS: atom_id res chain seq x y z
N MET A 1 -0.48 25.88 22.75
CA MET A 1 0.59 24.88 22.98
C MET A 1 0.59 23.82 21.89
N VAL A 2 -0.58 23.28 21.52
CA VAL A 2 -0.76 22.40 20.35
C VAL A 2 -0.49 23.15 19.02
N ARG A 3 -1.07 24.34 18.81
CA ARG A 3 -0.83 25.17 17.60
C ARG A 3 0.64 25.47 17.26
N GLU A 4 1.48 25.76 18.26
CA GLU A 4 2.93 26.01 18.06
C GLU A 4 3.72 24.73 17.73
N PHE A 5 3.23 23.58 18.19
CA PHE A 5 3.80 22.27 17.88
C PHE A 5 3.51 21.86 16.43
N PHE A 6 2.28 22.06 15.95
CA PHE A 6 1.91 21.77 14.55
C PHE A 6 2.63 22.68 13.54
N ARG A 7 2.76 23.99 13.82
CA ARG A 7 3.50 24.92 12.96
C ARG A 7 4.98 24.55 12.75
N LYS A 8 5.58 23.79 13.68
CA LYS A 8 6.97 23.30 13.57
C LYS A 8 7.08 21.96 12.83
N LEU A 9 5.99 21.21 12.72
CA LEU A 9 5.93 19.90 12.08
C LEU A 9 5.73 19.96 10.56
N TYR A 10 5.17 21.05 10.05
CA TYR A 10 4.68 21.11 8.67
C TYR A 10 5.14 22.39 7.95
N PRO A 11 6.40 22.47 7.49
CA PRO A 11 6.81 23.49 6.53
C PRO A 11 6.16 23.25 5.15
N ASP A 12 5.89 24.34 4.44
CA ASP A 12 4.86 24.51 3.40
C ASP A 12 4.86 23.57 2.16
N THR A 13 5.82 22.65 1.98
CA THR A 13 6.16 22.13 0.64
C THR A 13 5.93 20.65 0.31
N ASP A 14 5.59 19.75 1.24
CA ASP A 14 5.80 18.30 0.99
C ASP A 14 4.51 17.45 0.86
N LEU A 15 3.54 17.85 0.02
CA LEU A 15 2.42 16.96 -0.33
C LEU A 15 2.23 16.88 -1.86
N PRO A 16 2.09 15.67 -2.43
CA PRO A 16 1.68 15.49 -3.82
C PRO A 16 0.39 16.27 -4.10
N SER A 17 0.32 16.91 -5.26
CA SER A 17 -0.82 17.74 -5.71
C SER A 17 -2.16 16.99 -5.71
N ASP A 18 -2.11 15.65 -5.73
CA ASP A 18 -3.22 14.79 -6.08
C ASP A 18 -4.00 14.27 -4.86
N LEU A 19 -3.58 14.63 -3.64
CA LEU A 19 -4.34 14.41 -2.40
C LEU A 19 -5.42 15.49 -2.16
N SER A 20 -5.95 16.09 -3.23
CA SER A 20 -7.18 16.89 -3.13
C SER A 20 -8.36 15.92 -3.14
N PRO A 21 -9.11 15.74 -2.04
CA PRO A 21 -10.26 14.84 -2.03
C PRO A 21 -11.40 15.32 -2.96
N PHE A 22 -11.29 16.52 -3.53
CA PHE A 22 -12.23 17.04 -4.53
C PHE A 22 -11.48 17.97 -5.49
N SER A 23 -11.22 17.52 -6.72
CA SER A 23 -11.16 18.47 -7.83
C SER A 23 -12.58 18.57 -8.37
N PRO A 24 -13.32 19.69 -8.15
CA PRO A 24 -14.34 20.05 -9.10
C PRO A 24 -13.60 20.41 -10.39
N SER A 25 -13.99 19.79 -11.49
CA SER A 25 -13.66 20.27 -12.83
C SER A 25 -14.01 21.75 -12.92
N GLY A 26 -12.99 22.61 -12.87
CA GLY A 26 -13.09 24.04 -13.05
C GLY A 26 -12.30 24.43 -14.28
N SER A 27 -13.04 24.70 -15.35
CA SER A 27 -12.55 25.34 -16.58
C SER A 27 -11.81 26.65 -16.29
N ASP A 28 -10.73 26.87 -17.03
CA ASP A 28 -9.98 28.10 -17.31
C ASP A 28 -10.54 29.43 -16.78
N THR A 29 -9.68 30.21 -16.12
CA THR A 29 -9.30 31.56 -16.61
C THR A 29 -8.07 32.12 -15.89
N GLU A 30 -7.15 32.66 -16.69
CA GLU A 30 -5.93 33.38 -16.31
C GLU A 30 -6.20 34.63 -15.44
N SER A 31 -5.23 35.00 -14.59
CA SER A 31 -4.70 36.38 -14.55
C SER A 31 -3.46 36.49 -13.66
N ASP A 32 -2.41 37.06 -14.24
CA ASP A 32 -1.14 37.49 -13.67
C ASP A 32 -1.25 38.43 -12.45
N THR A 33 -0.25 38.40 -11.55
CA THR A 33 0.80 39.45 -11.46
C THR A 33 1.81 39.18 -10.34
N ALA A 34 3.08 39.44 -10.65
CA ALA A 34 4.25 39.29 -9.80
C ALA A 34 4.46 40.46 -8.80
N THR A 35 5.18 40.21 -7.71
CA THR A 35 6.17 41.17 -7.17
C THR A 35 7.19 40.48 -6.25
N ALA A 36 8.47 40.82 -6.45
CA ALA A 36 9.63 40.33 -5.73
C ALA A 36 9.96 41.18 -4.48
N ASN A 37 10.64 40.60 -3.47
CA ASN A 37 11.90 41.15 -2.94
C ASN A 37 12.57 40.31 -1.82
N HIS A 38 13.90 40.15 -2.01
CA HIS A 38 15.04 39.98 -1.07
C HIS A 38 14.85 39.57 0.40
N GLY A 39 15.43 38.41 0.74
CA GLY A 39 16.74 38.33 1.41
C GLY A 39 16.76 38.23 2.95
N THR A 40 17.16 37.05 3.45
CA THR A 40 18.20 36.87 4.48
C THR A 40 18.58 35.39 4.53
N ASP A 41 19.88 35.09 4.47
CA ASP A 41 20.45 33.78 4.81
C ASP A 41 20.02 33.41 6.23
N GLU A 42 19.18 32.40 6.37
CA GLU A 42 19.02 31.63 7.59
C GLU A 42 19.32 30.15 7.31
N PRO A 43 19.98 29.45 8.24
CA PRO A 43 20.42 28.08 8.02
C PRO A 43 19.20 27.15 7.96
N VAL A 44 19.04 26.47 6.82
CA VAL A 44 18.11 25.36 6.64
C VAL A 44 18.72 24.12 7.29
N LEU A 45 18.05 23.56 8.31
CA LEU A 45 18.19 22.24 8.99
C LEU A 45 17.61 22.44 10.43
N ASP A 46 16.82 21.59 11.09
CA ASP A 46 16.34 20.21 10.91
C ASP A 46 15.47 19.90 12.16
N ASP A 47 14.12 19.89 12.08
CA ASP A 47 13.23 19.76 13.26
C ASP A 47 11.92 18.98 12.97
N GLU A 48 11.91 18.07 11.99
CA GLU A 48 10.72 17.27 11.66
C GLU A 48 10.50 16.18 12.74
N TYR A 49 9.31 16.12 13.37
CA TYR A 49 9.01 14.98 14.25
C TYR A 49 8.66 13.76 13.38
N ILE A 50 9.09 12.59 13.85
CA ILE A 50 8.80 11.30 13.24
C ILE A 50 7.43 10.83 13.72
N ILE A 51 6.49 10.63 12.80
CA ILE A 51 5.18 10.03 13.11
C ILE A 51 5.31 8.51 13.06
N LYS A 52 4.87 7.82 14.12
CA LYS A 52 4.84 6.35 14.21
C LYS A 52 3.42 5.88 14.48
N ILE A 53 3.03 4.77 13.86
CA ILE A 53 1.81 4.04 14.26
C ILE A 53 2.19 3.05 15.35
N GLY A 54 1.46 3.05 16.47
CA GLY A 54 1.73 2.13 17.57
C GLY A 54 0.82 2.34 18.77
N ASN A 55 0.80 1.36 19.68
CA ASN A 55 -0.03 1.44 20.88
C ASN A 55 0.43 2.57 21.79
N VAL A 56 -0.51 3.40 22.23
CA VAL A 56 -0.23 4.51 23.18
C VAL A 56 -0.91 4.24 24.51
N SER A 57 -0.30 4.69 25.60
CA SER A 57 -0.88 4.58 26.94
C SER A 57 -1.66 5.85 27.32
N GLY A 58 -2.77 5.70 28.05
CA GLY A 58 -3.61 6.82 28.48
C GLY A 58 -4.93 6.93 27.71
N SER A 59 -5.57 8.11 27.81
CA SER A 59 -6.90 8.38 27.25
C SER A 59 -6.88 9.11 25.90
N GLN A 60 -5.72 9.62 25.49
CA GLN A 60 -5.54 10.29 24.20
C GLN A 60 -5.09 9.27 23.15
N PRO A 61 -5.46 9.45 21.87
CA PRO A 61 -5.09 8.51 20.79
C PRO A 61 -3.66 8.72 20.27
N PHE A 62 -2.87 9.59 20.90
CA PHE A 62 -1.48 9.84 20.55
C PHE A 62 -0.62 10.09 21.80
N ASP A 63 0.67 9.84 21.68
CA ASP A 63 1.71 10.18 22.64
C ASP A 63 2.83 10.97 21.95
N ILE A 64 3.42 11.93 22.65
CA ILE A 64 4.44 12.83 22.09
C ILE A 64 5.70 12.73 22.93
N ASP A 65 6.71 12.07 22.39
CA ASP A 65 8.07 12.16 22.89
C ASP A 65 8.74 13.41 22.32
N ARG A 66 8.82 14.46 23.15
CA ARG A 66 9.46 15.73 22.77
C ARG A 66 10.99 15.67 22.77
N THR A 67 11.58 14.66 23.40
CA THR A 67 13.04 14.47 23.48
C THR A 67 13.52 13.84 22.19
N GLU A 68 12.83 12.80 21.74
CA GLU A 68 13.15 12.08 20.50
C GLU A 68 12.45 12.67 19.28
N LYS A 69 11.61 13.68 19.47
CA LYS A 69 10.72 14.25 18.44
C LYS A 69 9.91 13.15 17.74
N ILE A 70 9.24 12.30 18.51
CA ILE A 70 8.39 11.22 17.99
C ILE A 70 6.95 11.47 18.39
N VAL A 71 6.03 11.29 17.44
CA VAL A 71 4.59 11.24 17.69
C VAL A 71 4.11 9.83 17.43
N THR A 72 3.76 9.10 18.48
CA THR A 72 3.14 7.78 18.34
C THR A 72 1.63 7.96 18.28
N VAL A 73 1.00 7.41 17.26
CA VAL A 73 -0.44 7.45 17.04
C VAL A 73 -0.99 6.04 17.14
N ASP A 74 -1.99 5.84 17.99
CA ASP A 74 -2.68 4.57 18.13
C ASP A 74 -4.00 4.60 17.36
N PRO A 75 -4.05 4.02 16.15
CA PRO A 75 -5.23 4.08 15.28
C PRO A 75 -6.42 3.31 15.86
N THR A 76 -6.19 2.43 16.84
CA THR A 76 -7.21 1.58 17.47
C THR A 76 -7.86 2.22 18.69
N ARG A 77 -7.26 3.30 19.22
CA ARG A 77 -7.75 4.03 20.40
C ARG A 77 -8.26 5.40 20.00
N GLY A 78 -9.27 5.89 20.73
CA GLY A 78 -9.78 7.26 20.62
C GLY A 78 -11.19 7.35 20.04
N ASP A 79 -12.06 8.07 20.76
CA ASP A 79 -13.10 8.84 20.09
C ASP A 79 -12.38 10.03 19.47
N TRP A 80 -11.99 9.87 18.21
CA TRP A 80 -11.21 10.85 17.48
C TRP A 80 -11.92 12.21 17.38
N GLY A 81 -13.20 12.33 17.76
CA GLY A 81 -14.01 13.55 17.64
C GLY A 81 -13.36 14.84 18.16
N ASP A 82 -12.70 14.81 19.33
CA ASP A 82 -12.12 16.01 19.95
C ASP A 82 -10.73 16.35 19.39
N SER A 83 -9.87 15.35 19.18
CA SER A 83 -8.59 15.55 18.46
C SER A 83 -8.81 15.92 16.99
N LYS A 84 -9.93 15.46 16.40
CA LYS A 84 -10.39 15.80 15.06
C LYS A 84 -10.72 17.28 14.94
N GLU A 85 -11.33 17.96 15.92
CA GLU A 85 -11.70 19.38 15.77
C GLU A 85 -10.47 20.31 15.67
N GLU A 86 -9.44 20.11 16.50
CA GLU A 86 -8.21 20.91 16.40
C GLU A 86 -7.42 20.62 15.11
N LEU A 87 -7.36 19.35 14.67
CA LEU A 87 -6.74 18.94 13.40
C LEU A 87 -7.56 19.40 12.17
N LYS A 88 -8.89 19.41 12.26
CA LYS A 88 -9.82 19.93 11.25
C LYS A 88 -9.69 21.44 11.06
N GLU A 89 -9.50 22.18 12.15
CA GLU A 89 -9.32 23.63 12.10
C GLU A 89 -8.00 23.98 11.41
N TYR A 90 -6.92 23.26 11.74
CA TYR A 90 -5.64 23.40 11.06
C TYR A 90 -5.70 23.08 9.56
N TRP A 91 -6.29 21.95 9.16
CA TRP A 91 -6.44 21.57 7.73
C TRP A 91 -7.34 22.53 6.94
N ARG A 92 -8.39 23.07 7.58
CA ARG A 92 -9.27 24.09 6.97
C ARG A 92 -8.54 25.42 6.77
N GLU A 93 -7.75 25.85 7.76
CA GLU A 93 -7.04 27.13 7.73
C GLU A 93 -5.84 27.14 6.77
N GLU A 94 -5.11 26.03 6.63
CA GLU A 94 -3.81 26.02 5.95
C GLU A 94 -3.86 25.63 4.46
N LYS A 95 -4.89 24.88 4.01
CA LYS A 95 -4.95 24.37 2.63
C LYS A 95 -6.23 24.76 1.86
N GLY A 96 -7.21 25.41 2.48
CA GLY A 96 -8.46 25.80 1.81
C GLY A 96 -9.26 24.61 1.22
N ARG A 97 -8.98 23.38 1.65
CA ARG A 97 -9.54 22.13 1.11
C ARG A 97 -10.69 21.62 1.99
N ALA A 98 -11.63 20.90 1.38
CA ALA A 98 -12.64 20.15 2.12
C ALA A 98 -11.97 19.00 2.91
N PHE A 99 -12.26 18.93 4.21
CA PHE A 99 -11.71 17.91 5.12
C PHE A 99 -12.62 16.67 5.15
N THR A 100 -12.04 15.48 4.98
CA THR A 100 -12.70 14.19 5.28
C THR A 100 -11.83 13.38 6.25
N GLU A 101 -12.45 12.59 7.13
CA GLU A 101 -11.73 11.75 8.10
C GLU A 101 -10.80 10.76 7.40
N SER A 102 -11.25 10.26 6.25
CA SER A 102 -10.53 9.37 5.36
C SER A 102 -9.27 10.01 4.76
N ALA A 103 -9.32 11.29 4.39
CA ALA A 103 -8.14 12.00 3.85
C ALA A 103 -7.07 12.20 4.93
N PHE A 104 -7.49 12.43 6.17
CA PHE A 104 -6.59 12.58 7.30
C PHE A 104 -5.92 11.26 7.71
N GLY A 105 -6.68 10.15 7.75
CA GLY A 105 -6.09 8.83 8.02
C GLY A 105 -5.06 8.43 6.96
N LEU A 106 -5.33 8.70 5.67
CA LEU A 106 -4.37 8.47 4.60
C LEU A 106 -3.10 9.32 4.78
N TYR A 107 -3.24 10.59 5.16
CA TYR A 107 -2.10 11.47 5.43
C TYR A 107 -1.19 10.93 6.54
N LEU A 108 -1.79 10.47 7.66
CA LEU A 108 -1.04 9.87 8.77
C LEU A 108 -0.33 8.60 8.33
N SER A 109 -0.99 7.76 7.54
CA SER A 109 -0.39 6.56 6.97
C SER A 109 0.82 6.88 6.09
N ILE A 110 0.70 7.87 5.19
CA ILE A 110 1.80 8.31 4.33
C ILE A 110 3.00 8.75 5.16
N ARG A 111 2.77 9.57 6.18
CA ARG A 111 3.84 10.07 7.05
C ARG A 111 4.50 8.97 7.86
N ALA A 112 3.73 8.04 8.40
CA ALA A 112 4.26 6.95 9.22
C ALA A 112 4.95 5.85 8.40
N SER A 113 4.55 5.68 7.13
CA SER A 113 5.13 4.68 6.23
C SER A 113 6.29 5.19 5.39
N LYS A 114 6.67 6.47 5.50
CA LYS A 114 7.70 7.10 4.64
C LYS A 114 9.02 6.33 4.61
N GLY A 115 9.46 5.76 5.74
CA GLY A 115 10.66 4.90 5.79
C GLY A 115 10.51 3.64 4.94
N ASP A 116 9.48 2.83 5.22
CA ASP A 116 9.19 1.61 4.46
C ASP A 116 8.96 1.89 2.96
N VAL A 117 8.28 2.99 2.63
CA VAL A 117 8.03 3.40 1.24
C VAL A 117 9.34 3.72 0.55
N ASN A 118 10.21 4.50 1.18
CA ASN A 118 11.51 4.83 0.61
C ASN A 118 12.34 3.57 0.33
N ASP A 119 12.39 2.60 1.25
CA ASP A 119 13.13 1.35 1.05
C ASP A 119 12.61 0.53 -0.14
N VAL A 120 11.29 0.60 -0.40
CA VAL A 120 10.67 -0.02 -1.58
C VAL A 120 10.98 0.78 -2.84
N MET A 121 10.75 2.09 -2.82
CA MET A 121 10.90 2.96 -3.99
C MET A 121 12.36 3.12 -4.40
N ASP A 122 13.32 3.12 -3.48
CA ASP A 122 14.76 3.16 -3.77
C ASP A 122 15.21 2.02 -4.69
N PHE A 123 14.55 0.85 -4.59
CA PHE A 123 14.77 -0.27 -5.50
C PHE A 123 14.01 -0.10 -6.82
N PHE A 124 12.73 0.27 -6.77
CA PHE A 124 11.85 0.23 -7.93
C PHE A 124 11.94 1.46 -8.85
N ASP A 125 12.26 2.64 -8.34
CA ASP A 125 12.39 3.87 -9.13
C ASP A 125 13.40 3.82 -10.28
N PRO A 126 14.61 3.25 -10.10
CA PRO A 126 15.53 3.14 -11.23
C PRO A 126 15.10 2.12 -12.29
N VAL A 127 14.28 1.13 -11.94
CA VAL A 127 13.96 -0.02 -12.81
C VAL A 127 12.57 0.06 -13.44
N LEU A 128 11.63 0.80 -12.85
CA LEU A 128 10.28 0.99 -13.36
C LEU A 128 10.16 2.25 -14.23
N THR A 129 9.13 2.29 -15.08
CA THR A 129 8.74 3.55 -15.71
C THR A 129 8.18 4.53 -14.67
N SER A 130 8.28 5.84 -14.91
CA SER A 130 7.75 6.85 -13.97
C SER A 130 6.27 6.64 -13.62
N ALA A 131 5.46 6.16 -14.57
CA ALA A 131 4.06 5.83 -14.34
C ALA A 131 3.88 4.61 -13.40
N GLN A 132 4.69 3.57 -13.59
CA GLN A 132 4.67 2.38 -12.74
C GLN A 132 5.19 2.67 -11.33
N SER A 133 6.27 3.45 -11.19
CA SER A 133 6.76 3.94 -9.90
C SER A 133 5.70 4.73 -9.15
N SER A 134 5.08 5.72 -9.81
CA SER A 134 4.05 6.55 -9.18
C SER A 134 2.84 5.71 -8.73
N MET A 135 2.43 4.73 -9.55
CA MET A 135 1.37 3.79 -9.20
C MET A 135 1.76 2.95 -7.98
N LEU A 136 2.99 2.42 -7.93
CA LEU A 136 3.46 1.60 -6.82
C LEU A 136 3.52 2.41 -5.52
N GLU A 137 4.07 3.62 -5.55
CA GLU A 137 4.17 4.52 -4.40
C GLU A 137 2.77 4.84 -3.82
N GLU A 138 1.85 5.28 -4.68
CA GLU A 138 0.47 5.58 -4.26
C GLU A 138 -0.25 4.32 -3.72
N ALA A 139 -0.06 3.18 -4.38
CA ALA A 139 -0.64 1.91 -3.95
C ALA A 139 -0.09 1.45 -2.60
N TYR A 140 1.20 1.67 -2.34
CA TYR A 140 1.86 1.28 -1.10
C TYR A 140 1.40 2.15 0.07
N HIS A 141 1.30 3.46 -0.12
CA HIS A 141 0.69 4.34 0.88
C HIS A 141 -0.76 3.96 1.20
N LEU A 142 -1.51 3.60 0.16
CA LEU A 142 -2.89 3.16 0.29
C LEU A 142 -2.97 1.81 1.02
N SER A 143 -2.05 0.88 0.77
CA SER A 143 -2.00 -0.40 1.48
C SER A 143 -1.71 -0.21 2.96
N LYS A 144 -0.76 0.68 3.32
CA LYS A 144 -0.48 1.04 4.72
C LYS A 144 -1.69 1.71 5.38
N TYR A 145 -2.49 2.45 4.62
CA TYR A 145 -3.73 3.03 5.13
C TYR A 145 -4.75 1.93 5.49
N PHE A 146 -4.92 0.93 4.62
CA PHE A 146 -5.79 -0.21 4.91
C PHE A 146 -5.27 -1.09 6.05
N ASP A 147 -3.96 -1.30 6.14
CA ASP A 147 -3.34 -2.09 7.22
C ASP A 147 -3.49 -1.42 8.60
N ASN A 148 -3.39 -0.07 8.65
CA ASN A 148 -3.34 0.68 9.90
C ASN A 148 -4.71 1.15 10.39
N PHE A 149 -5.70 1.28 9.50
CA PHE A 149 -7.01 1.85 9.83
C PHE A 149 -8.13 0.85 9.56
N ASN A 150 -9.17 0.87 10.40
CA ASN A 150 -10.38 0.09 10.15
C ASN A 150 -11.24 0.79 9.09
N VAL A 151 -10.87 0.60 7.82
CA VAL A 151 -11.50 1.22 6.66
C VAL A 151 -12.76 0.46 6.26
N ASP A 152 -13.83 1.19 5.95
CA ASP A 152 -15.07 0.59 5.44
C ASP A 152 -14.83 -0.06 4.05
N PRO A 153 -15.40 -1.24 3.77
CA PRO A 153 -15.23 -1.91 2.48
C PRO A 153 -15.60 -1.07 1.25
N ASN A 154 -16.58 -0.18 1.35
CA ASN A 154 -16.94 0.69 0.22
C ASN A 154 -15.87 1.77 0.00
N GLU A 155 -15.30 2.32 1.08
CA GLU A 155 -14.21 3.28 0.97
C GLU A 155 -12.96 2.62 0.38
N GLU A 156 -12.61 1.42 0.84
CA GLU A 156 -11.51 0.64 0.25
C GLU A 156 -11.74 0.42 -1.26
N TYR A 157 -12.95 -0.02 -1.64
CA TYR A 157 -13.33 -0.22 -3.04
C TYR A 157 -13.22 1.06 -3.86
N GLU A 158 -13.75 2.20 -3.37
CA GLU A 158 -13.67 3.49 -4.06
C GLU A 158 -12.23 3.96 -4.26
N ARG A 159 -11.38 3.82 -3.24
CA ARG A 159 -9.97 4.26 -3.31
C ARG A 159 -9.16 3.41 -4.27
N ARG A 160 -9.35 2.09 -4.26
CA ARG A 160 -8.79 1.20 -5.27
C ARG A 160 -9.30 1.59 -6.66
N GLY A 161 -10.60 1.87 -6.79
CA GLY A 161 -11.22 2.36 -8.02
C GLY A 161 -10.50 3.57 -8.61
N LYS A 162 -10.25 4.61 -7.80
CA LYS A 162 -9.52 5.83 -8.21
C LYS A 162 -8.10 5.53 -8.70
N LEU A 163 -7.40 4.61 -8.05
CA LEU A 163 -6.09 4.16 -8.50
C LEU A 163 -6.18 3.51 -9.89
N GLY A 164 -7.22 2.69 -10.11
CA GLY A 164 -7.52 2.10 -11.40
C GLY A 164 -7.93 3.11 -12.48
N ASP A 165 -8.65 4.17 -12.12
CA ASP A 165 -9.01 5.24 -13.06
C ASP A 165 -7.78 6.03 -13.51
N LYS A 166 -6.77 6.16 -12.64
CA LYS A 166 -5.53 6.91 -12.91
C LYS A 166 -4.48 6.10 -13.69
N TYR A 167 -4.31 4.81 -13.37
CA TYR A 167 -3.22 3.96 -13.87
C TYR A 167 -3.69 2.68 -14.58
N ASP A 168 -4.95 2.64 -15.01
CA ASP A 168 -5.68 1.49 -15.53
C ASP A 168 -6.14 0.45 -14.48
N THR A 169 -7.19 -0.29 -14.84
CA THR A 169 -7.86 -1.28 -13.98
C THR A 169 -6.92 -2.26 -13.23
N PRO A 170 -5.80 -2.76 -13.80
CA PRO A 170 -4.86 -3.58 -13.04
C PRO A 170 -4.33 -2.93 -11.75
N ALA A 171 -4.19 -1.60 -11.73
CA ALA A 171 -3.65 -0.85 -10.60
C ALA A 171 -4.45 -1.05 -9.31
N GLN A 172 -5.76 -1.31 -9.42
CA GLN A 172 -6.66 -1.57 -8.28
C GLN A 172 -6.18 -2.74 -7.38
N ASN A 173 -5.36 -3.62 -7.93
CA ASN A 173 -4.87 -4.82 -7.24
C ASN A 173 -3.54 -4.60 -6.51
N VAL A 174 -2.78 -3.56 -6.89
CA VAL A 174 -1.44 -3.29 -6.36
C VAL A 174 -1.44 -3.10 -4.84
N PRO A 175 -2.42 -2.40 -4.21
CA PRO A 175 -2.43 -2.27 -2.75
C PRO A 175 -2.46 -3.62 -2.02
N SER A 176 -3.16 -4.63 -2.55
CA SER A 176 -3.17 -5.98 -1.95
C SER A 176 -1.81 -6.67 -2.09
N LEU A 177 -1.11 -6.44 -3.19
CA LEU A 177 0.24 -6.96 -3.40
C LEU A 177 1.25 -6.27 -2.45
N CYS A 178 1.10 -4.97 -2.21
CA CYS A 178 1.87 -4.22 -1.22
C CYS A 178 1.61 -4.74 0.21
N SER A 179 0.35 -4.83 0.64
CA SER A 179 0.01 -5.37 1.98
C SER A 179 0.55 -6.78 2.16
N ALA A 180 0.52 -7.62 1.12
CA ALA A 180 1.03 -8.99 1.17
C ALA A 180 2.57 -9.12 1.07
N GLY A 181 3.28 -8.00 0.96
CA GLY A 181 4.73 -7.94 1.01
C GLY A 181 5.44 -8.38 -0.27
N TYR A 182 4.76 -8.38 -1.43
CA TYR A 182 5.37 -8.83 -2.70
C TYR A 182 6.49 -7.90 -3.22
N PHE A 183 6.54 -6.66 -2.74
CA PHE A 183 7.52 -5.62 -3.15
C PHE A 183 8.62 -5.37 -2.10
N GLU A 184 8.52 -5.99 -0.93
CA GLU A 184 9.47 -5.81 0.19
C GLU A 184 10.85 -6.39 -0.14
N GLU A 185 11.82 -6.20 0.75
CA GLU A 185 13.10 -6.91 0.70
C GLU A 185 12.85 -8.42 0.71
N HIS A 186 13.39 -9.15 -0.30
CA HIS A 186 13.08 -10.56 -0.61
C HIS A 186 11.64 -10.86 -1.08
N GLY A 187 10.92 -9.83 -1.54
CA GLY A 187 9.63 -9.99 -2.20
C GLY A 187 9.76 -10.52 -3.63
N LEU A 188 8.71 -11.19 -4.12
CA LEU A 188 8.69 -11.81 -5.47
C LEU A 188 9.15 -10.87 -6.57
N PHE A 189 8.73 -9.60 -6.55
CA PHE A 189 9.05 -8.69 -7.65
C PHE A 189 10.55 -8.38 -7.72
N ARG A 190 11.26 -8.39 -6.58
CA ARG A 190 12.72 -8.26 -6.54
C ARG A 190 13.38 -9.55 -6.99
N ASP A 191 12.89 -10.70 -6.54
CA ASP A 191 13.39 -12.02 -6.97
C ASP A 191 13.25 -12.21 -8.49
N ILE A 192 12.11 -11.79 -9.07
CA ILE A 192 11.86 -11.83 -10.51
C ILE A 192 12.82 -10.92 -11.26
N TYR A 193 13.06 -9.70 -10.75
CA TYR A 193 14.01 -8.79 -11.37
C TYR A 193 15.41 -9.41 -11.44
N ASP A 194 15.85 -10.06 -10.36
CA ASP A 194 17.17 -10.71 -10.28
C ASP A 194 17.31 -11.94 -11.20
N GLN A 195 16.21 -12.58 -11.58
CA GLN A 195 16.21 -13.71 -12.54
C GLN A 195 16.44 -13.27 -14.00
N LEU A 196 16.13 -12.02 -14.33
CA LEU A 196 16.28 -11.51 -15.68
C LEU A 196 17.77 -11.35 -16.01
N SER A 197 18.22 -12.03 -17.06
CA SER A 197 19.64 -12.39 -17.26
C SER A 197 20.44 -11.43 -18.14
N ASP A 198 19.81 -10.42 -18.74
CA ASP A 198 20.45 -9.48 -19.67
C ASP A 198 20.44 -8.05 -19.11
N SER A 199 21.59 -7.56 -18.64
CA SER A 199 21.71 -6.22 -18.05
C SER A 199 21.32 -5.08 -19.01
N ASP A 200 21.38 -5.30 -20.33
CA ASP A 200 21.10 -4.25 -21.30
C ASP A 200 19.58 -4.08 -21.54
N THR A 201 18.78 -5.11 -21.26
CA THR A 201 17.31 -5.08 -21.40
C THR A 201 16.55 -5.36 -20.11
N GLN A 202 17.24 -5.70 -19.02
CA GLN A 202 16.66 -6.13 -17.74
C GLN A 202 15.51 -5.25 -17.28
N ASP A 203 15.74 -3.94 -17.22
CA ASP A 203 14.74 -2.97 -16.78
C ASP A 203 13.53 -2.95 -17.72
N LYS A 204 13.76 -3.00 -19.03
CA LYS A 204 12.70 -2.99 -20.03
C LYS A 204 11.87 -4.27 -19.97
N ASP A 205 12.54 -5.42 -19.89
CA ASP A 205 11.90 -6.73 -19.80
C ASP A 205 11.10 -6.84 -18.50
N PHE A 206 11.65 -6.31 -17.40
CA PHE A 206 10.94 -6.21 -16.12
C PHE A 206 9.73 -5.29 -16.21
N GLN A 207 9.86 -4.10 -16.80
CA GLN A 207 8.75 -3.14 -16.98
C GLN A 207 7.59 -3.76 -17.77
N ASP A 208 7.89 -4.50 -18.84
CA ASP A 208 6.89 -5.18 -19.66
C ASP A 208 6.23 -6.33 -18.86
N LEU A 209 7.02 -7.12 -18.13
CA LEU A 209 6.54 -8.22 -17.28
C LEU A 209 5.73 -7.72 -16.07
N PHE A 210 6.10 -6.61 -15.46
CA PHE A 210 5.48 -6.02 -14.27
C PHE A 210 3.98 -5.79 -14.46
N ASN A 211 3.58 -5.27 -15.62
CA ASN A 211 2.18 -5.04 -15.94
C ASN A 211 1.40 -6.35 -16.07
N ASP A 212 2.01 -7.40 -16.65
CA ASP A 212 1.39 -8.72 -16.75
C ASP A 212 1.21 -9.35 -15.37
N LEU A 213 2.24 -9.27 -14.53
CA LEU A 213 2.22 -9.78 -13.15
C LEU A 213 1.15 -9.11 -12.30
N ILE A 214 0.98 -7.79 -12.39
CA ILE A 214 -0.05 -7.05 -11.65
C ILE A 214 -1.46 -7.35 -12.17
N ARG A 215 -1.62 -7.41 -13.49
CA ARG A 215 -2.91 -7.68 -14.14
C ARG A 215 -3.40 -9.08 -13.82
N ASN A 216 -2.55 -10.07 -14.07
CA ASN A 216 -2.95 -11.46 -14.04
C ASN A 216 -2.67 -12.13 -12.70
N ARG A 217 -1.74 -11.61 -11.89
CA ARG A 217 -1.35 -12.15 -10.57
C ARG A 217 -1.23 -13.69 -10.62
N PRO A 218 -0.40 -14.25 -11.51
CA PRO A 218 -0.37 -15.69 -11.74
C PRO A 218 0.16 -16.47 -10.52
N PHE A 219 0.75 -15.79 -9.55
CA PHE A 219 1.33 -16.36 -8.34
C PHE A 219 0.45 -16.20 -7.08
N VAL A 220 -0.71 -15.54 -7.14
CA VAL A 220 -1.55 -15.31 -5.95
C VAL A 220 -3.03 -15.25 -6.23
N ILE A 221 -3.81 -15.81 -5.31
CA ILE A 221 -5.26 -15.72 -5.21
C ILE A 221 -5.60 -15.12 -3.84
N PHE A 222 -6.30 -13.99 -3.82
CA PHE A 222 -6.86 -13.41 -2.60
C PHE A 222 -8.31 -13.86 -2.45
N VAL A 223 -8.62 -14.61 -1.39
CA VAL A 223 -9.94 -15.09 -1.04
C VAL A 223 -10.62 -14.05 -0.17
N SER A 224 -11.70 -13.45 -0.67
CA SER A 224 -12.50 -12.47 0.07
C SER A 224 -13.78 -13.11 0.64
N GLY A 225 -14.19 -12.67 1.83
CA GLY A 225 -15.34 -13.25 2.54
C GLY A 225 -16.69 -13.01 1.87
N GLY A 226 -16.79 -12.00 0.98
CA GLY A 226 -18.00 -11.68 0.23
C GLY A 226 -18.15 -12.43 -1.09
N ALA A 227 -17.13 -13.18 -1.54
CA ALA A 227 -17.21 -13.93 -2.78
C ALA A 227 -17.73 -15.36 -2.50
N ASP A 228 -18.81 -15.74 -3.18
CA ASP A 228 -19.37 -17.10 -3.18
C ASP A 228 -18.52 -18.10 -3.99
N LEU A 229 -17.19 -17.93 -4.00
CA LEU A 229 -16.29 -18.91 -4.59
C LEU A 229 -16.32 -20.19 -3.75
N SER A 230 -16.66 -21.29 -4.40
CA SER A 230 -16.56 -22.65 -3.87
C SER A 230 -15.11 -23.14 -3.88
N VAL A 231 -14.81 -24.16 -3.07
CA VAL A 231 -13.48 -24.82 -3.04
C VAL A 231 -13.11 -25.39 -4.42
N GLY A 232 -14.09 -25.91 -5.17
CA GLY A 232 -13.88 -26.41 -6.53
C GLY A 232 -13.45 -25.31 -7.51
N GLU A 233 -14.04 -24.11 -7.40
CA GLU A 233 -13.65 -22.94 -8.21
C GLU A 233 -12.27 -22.42 -7.80
N LEU A 234 -11.94 -22.40 -6.50
CA LEU A 234 -10.60 -22.05 -6.03
C LEU A 234 -9.54 -23.01 -6.59
N ARG A 235 -9.80 -24.33 -6.57
CA ARG A 235 -8.92 -25.33 -7.18
C ARG A 235 -8.75 -25.10 -8.68
N TYR A 236 -9.84 -24.79 -9.39
CA TYR A 236 -9.76 -24.46 -10.82
C TYR A 236 -8.93 -23.20 -11.07
N LEU A 237 -9.08 -22.16 -10.23
CA LEU A 237 -8.26 -20.96 -10.32
C LEU A 237 -6.78 -21.26 -10.08
N VAL A 238 -6.42 -22.09 -9.10
CA VAL A 238 -5.02 -22.54 -8.89
C VAL A 238 -4.47 -23.16 -10.16
N LEU A 239 -5.22 -24.04 -10.84
CA LEU A 239 -4.79 -24.64 -12.10
C LEU A 239 -4.61 -23.60 -13.22
N GLN A 240 -5.54 -22.65 -13.35
CA GLN A 240 -5.41 -21.56 -14.34
C GLN A 240 -4.17 -20.70 -14.08
N LYS A 241 -3.87 -20.43 -12.81
CA LYS A 241 -2.70 -19.69 -12.37
C LYS A 241 -1.41 -20.44 -12.70
N SER A 242 -1.38 -21.75 -12.41
CA SER A 242 -0.26 -22.64 -12.77
C SER A 242 0.04 -22.62 -14.27
N ASN A 243 -0.99 -22.77 -15.10
CA ASN A 243 -0.83 -22.73 -16.55
C ASN A 243 -0.32 -21.37 -17.05
N HIS A 244 -0.63 -20.26 -16.37
CA HIS A 244 -0.09 -18.94 -16.71
C HIS A 244 1.39 -18.85 -16.34
N LEU A 245 1.80 -19.39 -15.18
CA LEU A 245 3.20 -19.41 -14.76
C LEU A 245 4.10 -20.06 -15.82
N ASP A 246 3.65 -21.16 -16.44
CA ASP A 246 4.38 -21.86 -17.52
C ASP A 246 4.64 -21.00 -18.78
N THR A 247 3.94 -19.86 -18.92
CA THR A 247 4.11 -18.94 -20.06
C THR A 247 5.03 -17.77 -19.77
N LEU A 248 5.43 -17.56 -18.51
CA LEU A 248 6.27 -16.45 -18.12
C LEU A 248 7.74 -16.71 -18.49
N PRO A 249 8.52 -15.65 -18.75
CA PRO A 249 9.96 -15.76 -18.99
C PRO A 249 10.79 -15.93 -17.70
N VAL A 250 10.15 -16.19 -16.57
CA VAL A 250 10.76 -16.29 -15.24
C VAL A 250 10.16 -17.47 -14.47
N ASP A 251 10.93 -18.02 -13.55
CA ASP A 251 10.51 -19.15 -12.73
C ASP A 251 9.90 -18.65 -11.42
N ILE A 252 8.62 -18.98 -11.21
CA ILE A 252 7.93 -18.73 -9.95
C ILE A 252 7.48 -20.08 -9.39
N GLU A 253 8.12 -20.51 -8.30
CA GLU A 253 7.99 -21.88 -7.81
C GLU A 253 6.66 -22.16 -7.08
N TYR A 254 5.85 -21.14 -6.80
CA TYR A 254 4.65 -21.31 -5.99
C TYR A 254 3.45 -20.51 -6.46
N ILE A 255 2.28 -20.94 -5.99
CA ILE A 255 1.03 -20.19 -6.03
C ILE A 255 0.54 -20.01 -4.60
N HIS A 256 0.30 -18.76 -4.21
CA HIS A 256 -0.31 -18.43 -2.94
C HIS A 256 -1.83 -18.40 -3.03
N VAL A 257 -2.49 -18.99 -2.04
CA VAL A 257 -3.91 -18.73 -1.77
C VAL A 257 -3.99 -18.11 -0.39
N ARG A 258 -4.43 -16.84 -0.34
CA ARG A 258 -4.49 -16.03 0.88
C ARG A 258 -5.91 -15.77 1.28
N GLY A 259 -6.29 -16.16 2.50
CA GLY A 259 -7.60 -15.88 3.08
C GLY A 259 -7.44 -15.03 4.33
N MET A 260 -8.12 -13.88 4.39
CA MET A 260 -8.12 -13.01 5.57
C MET A 260 -9.48 -13.07 6.27
N GLY A 261 -9.47 -13.44 7.55
CA GLY A 261 -10.67 -13.60 8.37
C GLY A 261 -11.33 -14.98 8.23
N HIS A 262 -12.24 -15.27 9.18
CA HIS A 262 -12.71 -16.62 9.45
C HIS A 262 -13.28 -17.38 8.23
N GLY A 263 -14.19 -16.77 7.46
CA GLY A 263 -14.80 -17.43 6.30
C GLY A 263 -13.77 -17.78 5.19
N PRO A 264 -12.95 -16.82 4.75
CA PRO A 264 -11.84 -17.10 3.84
C PRO A 264 -10.83 -18.11 4.37
N GLU A 265 -10.46 -18.07 5.66
CA GLU A 265 -9.54 -19.02 6.28
C GLU A 265 -10.08 -20.46 6.25
N GLU A 266 -11.37 -20.65 6.54
CA GLU A 266 -12.03 -21.96 6.43
C GLU A 266 -11.96 -22.48 4.99
N LYS A 267 -12.28 -21.63 3.99
CA LYS A 267 -12.19 -22.01 2.58
C LYS A 267 -10.78 -22.41 2.15
N VAL A 268 -9.76 -21.67 2.60
CA VAL A 268 -8.36 -21.98 2.30
C VAL A 268 -7.95 -23.30 2.98
N SER A 269 -8.42 -23.55 4.19
CA SER A 269 -8.19 -24.81 4.92
C SER A 269 -8.84 -26.01 4.23
N GLU A 270 -10.07 -25.87 3.74
CA GLU A 270 -10.76 -26.90 2.95
C GLU A 270 -10.05 -27.15 1.61
N LEU A 271 -9.63 -26.08 0.93
CA LEU A 271 -8.84 -26.21 -0.31
C LEU A 271 -7.55 -26.98 -0.06
N LYS A 272 -6.85 -26.71 1.03
CA LYS A 272 -5.64 -27.45 1.41
C LYS A 272 -5.91 -28.95 1.50
N GLN A 273 -6.99 -29.36 2.18
CA GLN A 273 -7.33 -30.79 2.30
C GLN A 273 -7.54 -31.44 0.93
N VAL A 274 -8.30 -30.79 0.05
CA VAL A 274 -8.56 -31.29 -1.31
C VAL A 274 -7.28 -31.39 -2.15
N LEU A 275 -6.38 -30.41 -2.02
CA LEU A 275 -5.10 -30.41 -2.74
C LEU A 275 -4.14 -31.48 -2.20
N ASP A 276 -4.07 -31.67 -0.89
CA ASP A 276 -3.26 -32.71 -0.25
C ASP A 276 -3.74 -34.12 -0.65
N GLU A 277 -5.05 -34.36 -0.69
CA GLU A 277 -5.64 -35.61 -1.22
C GLU A 277 -5.31 -35.84 -2.71
N GLY A 278 -5.16 -34.75 -3.46
CA GLY A 278 -4.74 -34.73 -4.85
C GLY A 278 -3.24 -34.91 -5.09
N GLY A 279 -2.42 -34.92 -4.03
CA GLY A 279 -0.97 -35.08 -4.10
C GLY A 279 -0.17 -33.78 -4.33
N ALA A 280 -0.81 -32.61 -4.24
CA ALA A 280 -0.10 -31.34 -4.32
C ALA A 280 0.85 -31.17 -3.13
N ARG A 281 2.00 -30.54 -3.37
CA ARG A 281 3.02 -30.27 -2.35
C ARG A 281 2.89 -28.84 -1.84
N GLN A 282 3.11 -28.66 -0.55
CA GLN A 282 3.14 -27.35 0.09
C GLN A 282 4.60 -26.91 0.29
N MET A 283 4.89 -25.65 0.03
CA MET A 283 6.20 -25.05 0.33
C MET A 283 6.20 -24.49 1.75
N MET A 284 7.22 -24.83 2.54
CA MET A 284 7.32 -24.40 3.95
C MET A 284 8.21 -23.17 4.16
N ASP A 285 9.13 -22.90 3.22
CA ASP A 285 10.16 -21.86 3.34
C ASP A 285 9.96 -20.74 2.30
N ILE A 286 8.80 -20.08 2.33
CA ILE A 286 8.58 -18.88 1.52
C ILE A 286 8.68 -17.65 2.43
N ASN A 287 9.78 -16.92 2.30
CA ASN A 287 10.09 -15.76 3.14
C ASN A 287 9.18 -14.57 2.81
N ARG A 288 8.05 -14.38 3.54
CA ARG A 288 7.11 -13.26 3.31
C ARG A 288 6.42 -12.74 4.55
N LYS A 289 5.94 -11.52 4.42
CA LYS A 289 5.07 -10.84 5.39
C LYS A 289 3.75 -11.61 5.54
N GLU A 290 3.64 -12.38 6.61
CA GLU A 290 2.35 -12.78 7.15
C GLU A 290 1.70 -11.54 7.77
N ASN A 291 0.46 -11.19 7.38
CA ASN A 291 -0.22 -10.00 7.93
C ASN A 291 -0.80 -10.24 9.34
N GLY A 292 -0.12 -11.08 10.13
CA GLY A 292 -0.49 -11.43 11.49
C GLY A 292 -1.45 -12.63 11.59
N PRO A 293 -2.03 -12.86 12.78
CA PRO A 293 -2.74 -14.11 13.11
C PRO A 293 -4.11 -14.28 12.43
N ASN A 294 -4.56 -13.31 11.63
CA ASN A 294 -5.88 -13.28 10.97
C ASN A 294 -5.77 -13.49 9.45
N GLU A 295 -4.62 -13.98 8.98
CA GLU A 295 -4.41 -14.37 7.60
C GLU A 295 -3.91 -15.81 7.56
N LEU A 296 -4.57 -16.64 6.75
CA LEU A 296 -4.08 -17.96 6.38
C LEU A 296 -3.50 -17.89 4.96
N VAL A 297 -2.23 -18.25 4.83
CA VAL A 297 -1.52 -18.36 3.56
C VAL A 297 -1.27 -19.84 3.26
N LEU A 298 -1.81 -20.31 2.15
CA LEU A 298 -1.48 -21.61 1.58
C LEU A 298 -0.48 -21.42 0.45
N ALA A 299 0.71 -21.98 0.61
CA ALA A 299 1.80 -21.93 -0.36
C ALA A 299 1.94 -23.25 -1.11
N ILE A 300 1.45 -23.28 -2.34
CA ILE A 300 1.40 -24.48 -3.16
C ILE A 300 2.61 -24.48 -4.10
N ASP A 301 3.37 -25.56 -4.13
CA ASP A 301 4.42 -25.79 -5.13
C ASP A 301 3.78 -25.90 -6.52
N SER A 302 4.09 -24.93 -7.39
CA SER A 302 3.55 -24.83 -8.75
C SER A 302 3.84 -26.08 -9.58
N SER A 303 4.96 -26.76 -9.36
CA SER A 303 5.33 -27.99 -10.08
C SER A 303 4.55 -29.23 -9.66
N SER A 304 3.75 -29.12 -8.60
CA SER A 304 2.96 -30.22 -8.02
C SER A 304 1.48 -30.19 -8.39
N ILE A 305 1.06 -29.20 -9.18
CA ILE A 305 -0.33 -28.99 -9.63
C ILE A 305 -0.60 -29.67 -10.98
#